data_AF-A0A523PB12-F1
#
_entry.id   AF-A0A523PB12-F1
#
_cell.length_a   1.000
_cell.length_b   1.000
_cell.length_c   1.000
_cell.angle_alpha   90.00
_cell.angle_beta   90.00
_cell.angle_gamma   90.00
#
_symmetry.space_group_name_H-M   'P 1'
#
loop_
_entity.id
_entity.type
_entity.pdbx_description
1 polymer ?
#
loop_
_entity_poly.entity_id
_entity_poly.type
_entity_poly.pdbx_seq_one_letter_code
_entity_poly.pdbx_strand_id
1 'polypeptide(L)' 'REDQAPLSADEPSEVVMDLHPTATIFNAGHRIRVTIMGRDADNTEAPPGSARTTVRVFRGGERASSIVLPILGE' A
#
# COMPACT_ATOMS: atom_id res chain seq x y z
N ARG A 1 -21.85 2.14 1.87
CA ARG A 1 -21.76 1.07 2.90
C ARG A 1 -22.19 -0.28 2.33
N GLU A 2 -23.10 -0.32 1.35
CA GLU A 2 -23.52 -1.56 0.67
C GLU A 2 -22.41 -2.26 -0.14
N ASP A 3 -21.42 -1.53 -0.67
CA ASP A 3 -20.37 -2.13 -1.53
C ASP A 3 -19.13 -2.63 -0.80
N GLN A 4 -19.18 -2.81 0.53
CA GLN A 4 -18.04 -3.34 1.29
C GLN A 4 -18.07 -4.87 1.34
N ALA A 5 -17.13 -5.51 0.64
CA ALA A 5 -16.87 -6.94 0.78
C ALA A 5 -15.68 -7.19 1.73
N PRO A 6 -15.80 -8.13 2.68
CA PRO A 6 -14.68 -8.50 3.54
C PRO A 6 -13.60 -9.22 2.72
N LEU A 7 -12.33 -9.00 3.08
CA LEU A 7 -11.23 -9.80 2.56
C LEU A 7 -11.24 -11.17 3.25
N SER A 8 -11.02 -12.23 2.47
CA SER A 8 -10.77 -13.58 3.00
C SER A 8 -9.49 -13.58 3.83
N ALA A 9 -9.54 -14.21 5.01
CA ALA A 9 -8.34 -14.44 5.79
C ALA A 9 -7.40 -15.40 5.02
N ASP A 10 -6.10 -15.11 5.06
CA ASP A 10 -5.01 -15.92 4.47
C ASP A 10 -5.01 -16.10 2.94
N GLU A 11 -5.95 -15.48 2.23
CA GLU A 11 -5.95 -15.41 0.77
C GLU A 11 -5.21 -14.15 0.29
N PRO A 12 -4.19 -14.26 -0.58
CA PRO A 12 -3.56 -13.09 -1.18
C PRO A 12 -4.58 -12.31 -2.02
N SER A 13 -4.82 -11.05 -1.67
CA SER A 13 -5.65 -10.13 -2.45
C SER A 13 -4.79 -8.99 -3.01
N GLU A 14 -5.02 -8.62 -4.26
CA GLU A 14 -4.41 -7.42 -4.84
C GLU A 14 -5.17 -6.18 -4.35
N VAL A 15 -4.41 -5.20 -3.86
CA VAL A 15 -4.94 -3.91 -3.41
C VAL A 15 -4.28 -2.83 -4.25
N VAL A 16 -5.08 -2.15 -5.07
CA VAL A 16 -4.64 -1.03 -5.90
C VAL A 16 -5.12 0.27 -5.27
N MET A 17 -4.20 1.20 -5.06
CA MET A 17 -4.47 2.52 -4.50
C MET A 17 -3.71 3.56 -5.31
N ASP A 18 -4.37 4.66 -5.62
CA ASP A 18 -3.72 5.77 -6.30
C ASP A 18 -2.78 6.51 -5.35
N LEU A 19 -1.65 6.97 -5.89
CA LEU A 19 -0.76 7.90 -5.19
C LEU A 19 -1.21 9.33 -5.43
N HIS A 20 -0.97 10.18 -4.44
CA HIS A 20 -1.00 11.62 -4.71
C HIS A 20 0.05 11.99 -5.76
N PRO A 21 -0.20 13.03 -6.58
CA PRO A 21 0.75 13.50 -7.58
C PRO A 21 2.13 13.80 -6.96
N THR A 22 3.18 13.44 -7.68
CA THR A 22 4.57 13.66 -7.24
C THR A 22 5.32 14.50 -8.28
N ALA A 23 6.19 15.39 -7.80
CA ALA A 23 7.12 16.16 -8.63
C ALA A 23 8.43 16.28 -7.84
N THR A 24 9.31 15.29 -8.00
CA THR A 24 10.50 15.15 -7.14
C THR A 24 11.68 14.58 -7.92
N ILE A 25 12.86 15.19 -7.74
CA ILE A 25 14.13 14.69 -8.27
C ILE A 25 14.87 13.98 -7.13
N PHE A 26 15.24 12.72 -7.36
CA PHE A 26 16.07 11.95 -6.44
C PHE A 26 17.54 12.02 -6.89
N ASN A 27 18.31 12.91 -6.27
CA ASN A 27 19.73 13.09 -6.57
C ASN A 27 20.57 11.86 -6.18
N ALA A 28 21.79 11.79 -6.70
CA ALA A 28 22.77 10.77 -6.31
C ALA A 28 22.95 10.74 -4.78
N GLY A 29 22.92 9.52 -4.21
CA GLY A 29 22.98 9.30 -2.76
C GLY A 29 21.63 9.35 -2.04
N HIS A 30 20.57 9.86 -2.67
CA HIS A 30 19.22 9.79 -2.11
C HIS A 30 18.64 8.37 -2.23
N ARG A 31 17.60 8.09 -1.44
CA ARG A 31 16.87 6.81 -1.46
C ARG A 31 15.37 7.06 -1.46
N ILE A 32 14.65 6.23 -2.20
CA ILE A 32 13.21 6.12 -2.09
C ILE A 32 12.91 5.18 -0.92
N ARG A 33 12.08 5.63 0.02
CA ARG A 33 11.61 4.81 1.15
C ARG A 33 10.11 4.62 1.05
N VAL A 34 9.69 3.37 1.23
CA VAL A 34 8.28 2.99 1.29
C VAL A 34 7.96 2.51 2.70
N THR A 35 6.89 3.04 3.29
CA THR A 35 6.38 2.63 4.59
C THR A 35 4.96 2.10 4.40
N ILE A 36 4.66 0.93 4.96
CA ILE A 36 3.33 0.32 4.95
C ILE A 36 2.85 0.24 6.39
N MET A 37 1.68 0.82 6.68
CA MET A 37 1.09 0.86 8.02
C MET A 37 -0.33 0.29 7.98
N GLY A 38 -0.70 -0.50 8.99
CA GLY A 38 -2.03 -1.12 9.06
C GLY A 38 -3.12 -0.22 9.65
N ARG A 39 -2.75 0.96 10.21
CA ARG A 39 -3.68 1.90 10.81
C ARG A 39 -3.08 3.30 10.87
N ASP A 40 -3.90 4.30 10.57
CA ASP A 40 -3.63 5.72 10.82
C ASP A 40 -4.59 6.22 11.91
N ALA A 41 -4.22 6.05 13.17
CA ALA A 41 -5.13 6.19 14.30
C ALA A 41 -5.57 7.63 14.58
N ASP A 42 -4.76 8.60 14.17
CA ASP A 42 -5.03 10.03 14.41
C ASP A 42 -5.92 10.62 13.31
N ASN A 43 -5.95 10.00 12.12
CA ASN A 43 -6.68 10.51 10.97
C ASN A 43 -7.87 9.62 10.55
N THR A 44 -7.93 8.36 10.99
CA THR A 44 -8.97 7.40 10.56
C THR A 44 -9.52 6.56 11.71
N GLU A 45 -10.84 6.37 11.70
CA GLU A 45 -11.50 5.42 12.58
C GLU A 45 -11.24 3.98 12.12
N ALA A 46 -11.01 3.09 13.08
CA ALA A 46 -10.87 1.67 12.78
C ALA A 46 -12.23 1.10 12.33
N PRO A 47 -12.27 0.26 11.27
CA PRO A 47 -13.52 -0.39 10.86
C PRO A 47 -14.14 -1.20 12.02
N PRO A 48 -15.49 -1.26 12.11
CA PRO A 48 -16.17 -2.11 13.09
C PRO A 48 -15.70 -3.57 12.98
N GLY A 49 -15.40 -4.21 14.11
CA GLY A 49 -14.93 -5.60 14.14
C GLY A 49 -13.46 -5.78 13.76
N SER A 50 -12.68 -4.70 13.66
CA SER A 50 -11.23 -4.77 13.47
C SER A 50 -10.55 -5.52 14.62
N ALA A 51 -9.95 -6.67 14.29
CA ALA A 51 -9.11 -7.45 15.18
C ALA A 51 -7.63 -7.16 14.93
N ARG A 52 -6.79 -7.44 15.93
CA ARG A 52 -5.33 -7.42 15.73
C ARG A 52 -4.96 -8.48 14.68
N THR A 53 -4.48 -8.04 13.52
CA THR A 53 -4.11 -8.93 12.41
C THR A 53 -2.65 -8.77 12.00
N THR A 54 -2.14 -9.76 11.28
CA THR A 54 -0.82 -9.71 10.64
C THR A 54 -1.01 -9.48 9.15
N VAL A 55 -0.42 -8.41 8.63
CA VAL A 55 -0.41 -8.14 7.18
C VAL A 55 0.88 -8.70 6.59
N ARG A 56 0.75 -9.54 5.54
CA ARG A 56 1.88 -10.07 4.78
C ARG A 56 1.95 -9.37 3.43
N VAL A 57 3.08 -8.72 3.17
CA VAL A 57 3.34 -8.06 1.87
C VAL A 57 4.24 -8.98 1.04
N PHE A 58 3.76 -9.37 -0.14
CA PHE A 58 4.49 -10.26 -1.03
C PHE A 58 5.59 -9.50 -1.80
N ARG A 59 6.74 -10.15 -1.98
CA ARG A 59 7.90 -9.58 -2.68
C ARG A 59 8.45 -10.60 -3.67
N GLY A 60 8.70 -10.17 -4.90
CA GLY A 60 9.25 -11.01 -5.97
C GLY A 60 8.26 -12.04 -6.54
N GLY A 61 8.68 -12.73 -7.60
CA GLY A 61 7.89 -13.74 -8.30
C GLY A 61 6.60 -13.19 -8.91
N GLU A 62 5.61 -14.07 -9.10
CA GLU A 62 4.33 -13.75 -9.74
C GLU A 62 3.42 -12.83 -8.90
N ARG A 63 3.73 -12.63 -7.60
CA ARG A 63 2.95 -11.80 -6.67
C ARG A 63 3.75 -10.62 -6.12
N ALA A 64 4.68 -10.09 -6.91
CA ALA A 64 5.51 -8.98 -6.47
C ALA A 64 4.67 -7.71 -6.26
N SER A 65 4.62 -7.19 -5.02
CA SER A 65 4.08 -5.84 -4.78
C SER A 65 5.02 -4.79 -5.35
N SER A 66 4.46 -3.74 -5.97
CA SER A 66 5.21 -2.68 -6.64
C SER A 66 4.59 -1.29 -6.38
N ILE A 67 5.36 -0.25 -6.69
CA ILE A 67 4.88 1.13 -6.79
C ILE A 67 5.14 1.59 -8.21
N VAL A 68 4.09 1.98 -8.92
CA VAL A 68 4.20 2.55 -10.26
C VAL A 68 4.40 4.05 -10.13
N LEU A 69 5.61 4.52 -10.44
CA LEU A 69 5.95 5.94 -10.40
C LEU A 69 5.95 6.54 -11.81
N PRO A 70 5.48 7.78 -12.00
CA PRO A 70 5.60 8.49 -13.26
C PRO A 70 7.05 8.95 -13.47
N ILE A 71 7.89 8.05 -13.95
CA ILE A 71 9.29 8.37 -14.28
C ILE A 71 9.27 9.13 -15.61
N LEU A 72 9.76 10.38 -15.58
CA LEU A 72 10.05 11.11 -16.79
C LEU A 72 11.29 10.46 -17.44
N GLY A 73 11.16 10.04 -18.69
CA GLY A 73 12.29 9.52 -19.47
C GLY A 73 13.33 10.59 -19.77
N GLU A 74 14.35 10.22 -20.55
CA GLU A 74 15.14 11.20 -21.30
C GLU A 74 14.32 11.79 -22.46
#